data_AF-A0A0V0YD57-F1
#
_entry.id   AF-A0A0V0YD57-F1
#
_cell.length_a   1.000
_cell.length_b   1.000
_cell.length_c   1.000
_cell.angle_alpha   90.00
_cell.angle_beta   90.00
_cell.angle_gamma   90.00
#
_symmetry.space_group_name_H-M   'P 1'
#
loop_
_entity.id
_entity.type
_entity.pdbx_description
1 polymer ?
#
loop_
_entity_poly.entity_id
_entity_poly.type
_entity_poly.pdbx_seq_one_letter_code
_entity_poly.pdbx_strand_id
1 'polypeptide(L)'
;MSEFVQLHLEEFLPVFEHLEHLHLFNKNEIRRVIKKLKYYEYKQQKRYKTKEDLLNLIKYLCAFYSLIRERRSVIKVFSNKEEIEFILAGRIENLYRVACRRHPDDENIWLARIQFAEKRKMFHAVSKLYLHMLQLHTRKPNLWLLAAKWEFEKNGSCQNARLLLQRAIRFNEKSKKIWIEYFRFELLYIEKLYQRYLLIRSSGDGEKDIEEEFNFDKYLKLPEIIFLNAAKALCQQFLNIAGMFPFTEELKKRITKFLEANFDDEEFADWHIRRKYEQSLGLDGLIMKMDNAHVIFNSCIQLYEEEIQKKRNEKIWKLYINFCRDIFHSTPSGEQLKVESYKRMFLGYATCCRLFSENFNFFLEWACVCPNLKCKMNVLKFAISKHPRMVEFWLLLLRIVDKLKLPVEETMALLQRAVKSVAEKDAFPIWKAVINWYSCNAPSKLEEQLESALLSTSIVSNYAKLVYLKNASQSVEADALVNIRKLFNRLRLIAPNELKFYRFYINIELSQNLKSSKHIRSAYEFALLDHGKDCLKIWLEYMQFETDCTEGDPCRCSTIYSQALKNLRPDLVKQFVECYTLLVANGASLN
;
A
#
# COMPACT_ATOMS: atom_id res chain seq x y z
N MET A 1 4.36 40.72 -41.24
CA MET A 1 4.95 39.76 -40.27
C MET A 1 6.41 40.10 -39.93
N SER A 2 7.23 40.53 -40.89
CA SER A 2 8.60 41.05 -40.68
C SER A 2 8.64 42.39 -39.93
N GLU A 3 7.67 43.28 -40.17
CA GLU A 3 7.59 44.61 -39.54
C GLU A 3 7.52 44.54 -38.00
N PHE A 4 6.72 43.63 -37.43
CA PHE A 4 6.67 43.43 -35.97
C PHE A 4 7.99 42.93 -35.38
N VAL A 5 8.75 42.14 -36.14
CA VAL A 5 10.08 41.67 -35.71
C VAL A 5 11.09 42.81 -35.75
N GLN A 6 11.00 43.71 -36.74
CA GLN A 6 11.85 44.89 -36.84
C GLN A 6 11.57 45.89 -35.72
N LEU A 7 10.28 46.19 -35.45
CA LEU A 7 9.88 47.07 -34.35
C LEU A 7 10.38 46.56 -32.99
N HIS A 8 10.26 45.26 -32.71
CA HIS A 8 10.78 44.71 -31.45
C HIS A 8 12.31 44.79 -31.34
N LEU A 9 13.03 44.73 -32.46
CA LEU A 9 14.49 44.90 -32.45
C LEU A 9 14.90 46.36 -32.29
N GLU A 10 14.12 47.29 -32.84
CA GLU A 10 14.29 48.73 -32.67
C GLU A 10 14.10 49.14 -31.19
N GLU A 11 13.10 48.57 -30.50
CA GLU A 11 12.92 48.73 -29.05
C GLU A 11 14.15 48.29 -28.23
N PHE A 12 14.95 47.35 -28.75
CA PHE A 12 16.16 46.85 -28.11
C PHE A 12 17.46 47.53 -28.57
N LEU A 13 17.43 48.38 -29.60
CA LEU A 13 18.64 49.08 -30.09
C LEU A 13 19.34 49.88 -28.98
N PRO A 14 18.63 50.69 -28.17
CA PRO A 14 19.27 51.38 -27.07
C PRO A 14 19.92 50.40 -26.09
N VAL A 15 19.27 49.27 -25.80
CA VAL A 15 19.83 48.25 -24.89
C VAL A 15 21.14 47.68 -25.42
N PHE A 16 21.23 47.38 -26.72
CA PHE A 16 22.46 46.83 -27.31
C PHE A 16 23.60 47.83 -27.35
N GLU A 17 23.32 49.09 -27.70
CA GLU A 17 24.31 50.18 -27.71
C GLU A 17 24.89 50.38 -26.30
N HIS A 18 24.03 50.43 -25.28
CA HIS A 18 24.46 50.58 -23.90
C HIS A 18 25.27 49.37 -23.40
N LEU A 19 24.91 48.15 -23.78
CA LEU A 19 25.68 46.95 -23.41
C LEU A 19 27.08 46.92 -24.06
N GLU A 20 27.21 47.50 -25.25
CA GLU A 20 28.48 47.64 -25.97
C GLU A 20 29.36 48.74 -25.35
N HIS A 21 28.78 49.92 -25.10
CA HIS A 21 29.47 51.05 -24.47
C HIS A 21 29.96 50.75 -23.05
N LEU A 22 29.21 49.96 -22.29
CA LEU A 22 29.59 49.54 -20.94
C LEU A 22 30.56 48.35 -20.93
N HIS A 23 31.04 47.89 -22.10
CA HIS A 23 31.90 46.71 -22.28
C HIS A 23 31.37 45.43 -21.60
N LEU A 24 30.06 45.34 -21.39
CA LEU A 24 29.42 44.16 -20.81
C LEU A 24 29.34 43.02 -21.84
N PHE A 25 29.28 43.36 -23.13
CA PHE A 25 29.27 42.42 -24.24
C PHE A 25 30.15 42.91 -25.38
N ASN A 26 30.81 41.97 -26.07
CA ASN A 26 31.55 42.29 -27.29
C ASN A 26 30.61 42.41 -28.49
N LYS A 27 31.00 43.20 -29.51
CA LYS A 27 30.27 43.33 -30.80
C LYS A 27 29.86 41.98 -31.40
N ASN A 28 30.74 40.97 -31.30
CA ASN A 28 30.48 39.62 -31.79
C ASN A 28 29.44 38.86 -30.96
N GLU A 29 29.38 39.09 -29.64
CA GLU A 29 28.36 38.50 -28.78
C GLU A 29 27.00 39.15 -29.00
N ILE A 30 26.94 40.48 -29.15
CA ILE A 30 25.71 41.22 -29.44
C ILE A 30 25.11 40.74 -30.77
N ARG A 31 25.92 40.57 -31.83
CA ARG A 31 25.46 39.99 -33.10
C ARG A 31 24.87 38.58 -32.93
N ARG A 32 25.46 37.74 -32.06
CA ARG A 32 24.92 36.41 -31.75
C ARG A 32 23.59 36.49 -31.00
N VAL A 33 23.45 37.43 -30.06
CA VAL A 33 22.20 37.68 -29.34
C VAL A 33 21.10 38.14 -30.29
N ILE A 34 21.38 39.13 -31.14
CA ILE A 34 20.44 39.63 -32.15
C ILE A 34 19.99 38.52 -33.10
N LYS A 35 20.92 37.65 -33.57
CA LYS A 35 20.58 36.53 -34.45
C LYS A 35 19.64 35.53 -33.76
N LYS A 36 19.88 35.22 -32.48
CA LYS A 36 19.01 34.33 -31.70
C LYS A 36 17.66 34.96 -31.37
N LEU A 37 17.61 36.25 -31.03
CA LEU A 37 16.37 36.98 -30.82
C LEU A 37 15.50 37.02 -32.08
N LYS A 38 16.09 37.36 -33.24
CA LYS A 38 15.43 37.30 -34.54
C LYS A 38 14.80 35.93 -34.78
N TYR A 39 15.56 34.85 -34.54
CA TYR A 39 15.06 33.48 -34.72
C TYR A 39 13.84 33.17 -33.85
N TYR A 40 13.85 33.53 -32.56
CA TYR A 40 12.72 33.28 -31.67
C TYR A 40 11.52 34.19 -31.97
N GLU A 41 11.73 35.46 -32.32
CA GLU A 41 10.67 36.39 -32.73
C GLU A 41 9.99 35.93 -34.04
N TYR A 42 10.75 35.47 -35.03
CA TYR A 42 10.19 34.88 -36.26
C TYR A 42 9.36 33.63 -35.98
N LYS A 43 9.81 32.76 -35.05
CA LYS A 43 9.03 31.59 -34.62
C LYS A 43 7.72 31.98 -33.96
N GLN A 44 7.71 33.04 -33.15
CA GLN A 44 6.52 33.54 -32.45
C GLN A 44 5.50 34.19 -33.40
N GLN A 45 5.92 34.64 -34.59
CA GLN A 45 5.07 35.26 -35.62
C GLN A 45 4.56 34.28 -36.68
N LYS A 46 4.79 32.97 -36.55
CA LYS A 46 4.19 31.96 -37.43
C LYS A 46 2.66 32.03 -37.43
N ARG A 47 2.03 31.58 -38.54
CA ARG A 47 0.57 31.49 -38.68
C ARG A 47 -0.08 30.65 -37.57
N TYR A 48 0.55 29.54 -37.21
CA TYR A 48 0.19 28.74 -36.03
C TYR A 48 1.14 29.05 -34.88
N LYS A 49 0.63 29.72 -33.85
CA LYS A 49 1.42 30.14 -32.69
C LYS A 49 1.40 29.04 -31.64
N THR A 50 2.52 28.34 -31.47
CA THR A 50 2.64 27.30 -30.45
C THR A 50 2.96 27.90 -29.08
N LYS A 51 2.50 27.23 -28.02
CA LYS A 51 2.83 27.57 -26.62
C LYS A 51 4.33 27.50 -26.35
N GLU A 52 4.99 26.49 -26.91
CA GLU A 52 6.42 26.23 -26.70
C GLU A 52 7.30 27.33 -27.30
N ASP A 53 6.96 27.82 -28.50
CA ASP A 53 7.72 28.90 -29.14
C ASP A 53 7.69 30.19 -28.28
N LEU A 54 6.54 30.50 -27.67
CA LEU A 54 6.39 31.63 -26.74
C LEU A 54 7.20 31.42 -25.45
N LEU A 55 7.12 30.24 -24.85
CA LEU A 55 7.88 29.92 -23.63
C LEU A 55 9.39 29.90 -23.87
N ASN A 56 9.84 29.44 -25.04
CA ASN A 56 11.26 29.43 -25.41
C ASN A 56 11.81 30.85 -25.57
N LEU A 57 11.03 31.76 -26.17
CA LEU A 57 11.40 33.18 -26.23
C LEU A 57 11.50 33.79 -24.83
N ILE A 58 10.52 33.53 -23.95
CA ILE A 58 10.53 34.00 -22.56
C ILE A 58 11.74 33.46 -21.81
N LYS A 59 12.04 32.16 -21.91
CA LYS A 59 13.20 31.52 -21.29
C LYS A 59 14.50 32.15 -21.76
N TYR A 60 14.63 32.39 -23.07
CA TYR A 60 15.81 33.02 -23.65
C TYR A 60 16.01 34.45 -23.12
N LEU A 61 14.95 35.26 -23.09
CA LEU A 61 15.01 36.63 -22.56
C LEU A 61 15.29 36.66 -21.05
N CYS A 62 14.72 35.73 -20.27
CA CYS A 62 15.03 35.58 -18.85
C CYS A 62 16.51 35.23 -18.62
N ALA A 63 17.07 34.32 -19.42
CA ALA A 63 18.48 33.95 -19.35
C ALA A 63 19.41 35.10 -19.76
N PHE A 64 19.01 35.87 -20.78
CA PHE A 64 19.74 37.07 -21.18
C PHE A 64 19.72 38.13 -20.08
N TYR A 65 18.56 38.34 -19.45
CA TYR A 65 18.41 39.24 -18.31
C TYR A 65 19.27 38.83 -17.11
N SER A 66 19.33 37.54 -16.75
CA SER A 66 20.19 37.06 -15.66
C SER A 66 21.67 37.22 -15.97
N LEU A 67 22.09 36.92 -17.21
CA LEU A 67 23.48 37.06 -17.64
C LEU A 67 23.97 38.51 -17.54
N ILE A 68 23.12 39.48 -17.91
CA ILE A 68 23.46 40.91 -17.76
C ILE A 68 23.69 41.26 -16.28
N ARG A 69 22.85 40.75 -15.37
CA ARG A 69 22.99 41.01 -13.93
C ARG A 69 24.26 40.39 -13.35
N GLU A 70 24.59 39.16 -13.76
CA GLU A 70 25.82 38.48 -13.34
C GLU A 70 27.05 39.24 -13.84
N ARG A 71 27.11 39.59 -15.12
CA ARG A 71 28.25 40.36 -15.68
C ARG A 71 28.41 41.72 -15.02
N ARG A 72 27.30 42.42 -14.73
CA ARG A 72 27.32 43.67 -13.96
C ARG A 72 27.87 43.50 -12.54
N SER A 73 27.56 42.38 -11.88
CA SER A 73 28.09 42.10 -10.53
C SER A 73 29.61 41.87 -10.51
N VAL A 74 30.15 41.26 -11.57
CA VAL A 74 31.58 40.99 -11.73
C VAL A 74 32.35 42.26 -12.10
N ILE A 75 31.83 43.03 -13.06
CA ILE A 75 32.49 44.21 -13.63
C ILE A 75 32.29 45.46 -12.74
N LYS A 76 31.30 45.43 -11.83
CA LYS A 76 30.93 46.51 -10.88
C LYS A 76 30.57 47.85 -11.55
N VAL A 77 30.01 47.79 -12.75
CA VAL A 77 29.49 48.97 -13.47
C VAL A 77 27.97 48.99 -13.40
N PHE A 78 27.41 50.08 -12.85
CA PHE A 78 25.97 50.24 -12.61
C PHE A 78 25.32 51.40 -13.39
N SER A 79 26.06 52.04 -14.29
CA SER A 79 25.53 53.10 -15.16
C SER A 79 24.44 52.58 -16.10
N ASN A 80 23.41 53.39 -16.35
CA ASN A 80 22.24 53.11 -17.20
C ASN A 80 21.57 51.76 -16.90
N LYS A 81 21.60 51.38 -15.60
CA LYS A 81 21.04 50.12 -15.11
C LYS A 81 19.54 50.04 -15.31
N GLU A 82 18.85 51.10 -14.92
CA GLU A 82 17.39 51.17 -14.91
C GLU A 82 16.83 51.13 -16.33
N GLU A 83 17.43 51.82 -17.28
CA GLU A 83 16.98 51.84 -18.68
C GLU A 83 17.08 50.45 -19.34
N ILE A 84 18.24 49.78 -19.21
CA ILE A 84 18.44 48.43 -19.75
C ILE A 84 17.51 47.41 -19.08
N GLU A 85 17.45 47.43 -17.74
CA GLU A 85 16.63 46.47 -17.00
C GLU A 85 15.13 46.73 -17.16
N PHE A 86 14.70 47.98 -17.30
CA PHE A 86 13.30 48.35 -17.50
C PHE A 86 12.79 47.90 -18.87
N ILE A 87 13.54 48.12 -19.95
CA ILE A 87 13.14 47.72 -21.31
C ILE A 87 13.05 46.19 -21.40
N LEU A 88 14.10 45.48 -20.97
CA LEU A 88 14.12 44.01 -21.00
C LEU A 88 13.03 43.40 -20.12
N ALA A 89 12.87 43.91 -18.90
CA ALA A 89 11.87 43.37 -18.00
C ALA A 89 10.44 43.74 -18.41
N GLY A 90 10.24 44.92 -19.00
CA GLY A 90 8.97 45.33 -19.61
C GLY A 90 8.56 44.41 -20.75
N ARG A 91 9.51 44.03 -21.61
CA ARG A 91 9.25 43.04 -22.67
C ARG A 91 8.90 41.67 -22.09
N ILE A 92 9.69 41.17 -21.14
CA ILE A 92 9.43 39.87 -20.50
C ILE A 92 8.04 39.85 -19.84
N GLU A 93 7.66 40.92 -19.13
CA GLU A 93 6.34 41.06 -18.51
C GLU A 93 5.22 41.10 -19.55
N ASN A 94 5.41 41.80 -20.68
CA ASN A 94 4.46 41.81 -21.78
C ASN A 94 4.28 40.41 -22.39
N LEU A 95 5.36 39.66 -22.60
CA LEU A 95 5.30 38.29 -23.11
C LEU A 95 4.59 37.35 -22.13
N TYR A 96 4.87 37.44 -20.82
CA TYR A 96 4.13 36.69 -19.81
C TYR A 96 2.66 37.08 -19.75
N ARG A 97 2.33 38.37 -19.88
CA ARG A 97 0.93 38.84 -19.96
C ARG A 97 0.20 38.24 -21.17
N VAL A 98 0.87 38.16 -22.33
CA VAL A 98 0.34 37.48 -23.52
C VAL A 98 0.21 35.98 -23.28
N ALA A 99 1.18 35.35 -22.61
CA ALA A 99 1.16 33.93 -22.27
C ALA A 99 -0.05 33.57 -21.40
N CYS A 100 -0.27 34.32 -20.31
CA CYS A 100 -1.39 34.13 -19.39
C CYS A 100 -2.75 34.36 -20.07
N ARG A 101 -2.85 35.31 -21.01
CA ARG A 101 -4.10 35.56 -21.78
C ARG A 101 -4.41 34.44 -22.77
N ARG A 102 -3.39 33.88 -23.43
CA ARG A 102 -3.56 32.79 -24.41
C ARG A 102 -3.78 31.43 -23.75
N HIS A 103 -3.19 31.23 -22.57
CA HIS A 103 -3.23 29.97 -21.84
C HIS A 103 -3.60 30.22 -20.36
N PRO A 104 -4.85 30.61 -20.08
CA PRO A 104 -5.30 30.91 -18.71
C PRO A 104 -5.26 29.69 -17.78
N ASP A 105 -5.41 28.48 -18.33
CA ASP A 105 -5.47 27.24 -17.56
C ASP A 105 -4.12 26.73 -17.06
N ASP A 106 -3.00 27.19 -17.65
CA ASP A 106 -1.67 26.70 -17.28
C ASP A 106 -1.09 27.46 -16.08
N GLU A 107 -1.18 26.81 -14.92
CA GLU A 107 -0.64 27.29 -13.64
C GLU A 107 0.85 27.66 -13.71
N ASN A 108 1.66 26.90 -14.48
CA ASN A 108 3.11 27.11 -14.50
C ASN A 108 3.48 28.46 -15.11
N ILE A 109 2.70 28.94 -16.07
CA ILE A 109 2.92 30.25 -16.71
C ILE A 109 2.62 31.36 -15.70
N TRP A 110 1.54 31.23 -14.94
CA TRP A 110 1.20 32.18 -13.88
C TRP A 110 2.25 32.21 -12.78
N LEU A 111 2.68 31.04 -12.30
CA LEU A 111 3.74 30.95 -11.28
C LEU A 111 5.07 31.50 -11.79
N ALA A 112 5.46 31.23 -13.04
CA ALA A 112 6.68 31.78 -13.62
C ALA A 112 6.63 33.33 -13.73
N ARG A 113 5.47 33.88 -14.12
CA ARG A 113 5.25 35.33 -14.14
C ARG A 113 5.32 35.94 -12.74
N ILE A 114 4.71 35.29 -11.76
CA ILE A 114 4.74 35.72 -10.35
C ILE A 114 6.17 35.71 -9.81
N GLN A 115 6.93 34.63 -10.03
CA GLN A 115 8.34 34.54 -9.62
C GLN A 115 9.19 35.64 -10.28
N PHE A 116 8.93 35.97 -11.55
CA PHE A 116 9.60 37.07 -12.23
C PHE A 116 9.29 38.42 -11.59
N ALA A 117 8.02 38.70 -11.28
CA ALA A 117 7.60 39.92 -10.60
C ALA A 117 8.12 40.00 -9.15
N GLU A 118 8.23 38.86 -8.44
CA GLU A 118 8.82 38.77 -7.11
C GLU A 118 10.32 39.11 -7.13
N LYS A 119 11.08 38.59 -8.09
CA LYS A 119 12.51 38.94 -8.27
C LYS A 119 12.73 40.44 -8.51
N ARG A 120 11.73 41.14 -9.04
CA ARG A 120 11.74 42.59 -9.26
C ARG A 120 11.19 43.40 -8.08
N LYS A 121 10.81 42.75 -6.97
CA LYS A 121 10.19 43.38 -5.79
C LYS A 121 8.91 44.17 -6.11
N MET A 122 8.16 43.77 -7.15
CA MET A 122 6.90 44.41 -7.52
C MET A 122 5.73 43.87 -6.69
N PHE A 123 5.76 44.08 -5.38
CA PHE A 123 4.83 43.44 -4.44
C PHE A 123 3.34 43.69 -4.78
N HIS A 124 2.95 44.93 -5.07
CA HIS A 124 1.56 45.24 -5.45
C HIS A 124 1.10 44.54 -6.74
N ALA A 125 2.00 44.38 -7.72
CA ALA A 125 1.68 43.67 -8.94
C ALA A 125 1.49 42.17 -8.65
N VAL A 126 2.35 41.59 -7.80
CA VAL A 126 2.26 40.18 -7.42
C VAL A 126 0.95 39.87 -6.68
N SER A 127 0.53 40.71 -5.72
CA SER A 127 -0.78 40.55 -5.06
C SER A 127 -1.94 40.51 -6.06
N LYS A 128 -1.95 41.45 -7.03
CA LYS A 128 -2.97 41.49 -8.09
C LYS A 128 -2.90 40.26 -9.00
N LEU A 129 -1.70 39.78 -9.32
CA LEU A 129 -1.50 38.58 -10.14
C LEU A 129 -2.01 37.33 -9.45
N TYR A 130 -1.74 37.16 -8.15
CA TYR A 130 -2.29 36.06 -7.37
C TYR A 130 -3.82 36.11 -7.35
N LEU A 131 -4.42 37.28 -7.09
CA LEU A 131 -5.88 37.43 -7.11
C LEU A 131 -6.48 37.05 -8.47
N HIS A 132 -5.87 37.48 -9.57
CA HIS A 132 -6.34 37.15 -10.91
C HIS A 132 -6.17 35.66 -11.24
N MET A 133 -5.05 35.04 -10.82
CA MET A 133 -4.83 33.60 -10.96
C MET A 133 -5.87 32.81 -10.16
N LEU A 134 -6.18 33.23 -8.93
CA LEU A 134 -7.14 32.57 -8.06
C LEU A 134 -8.58 32.69 -8.55
N GLN A 135 -8.93 33.79 -9.24
CA GLN A 135 -10.24 33.92 -9.90
C GLN A 135 -10.47 32.85 -10.97
N LEU A 136 -9.41 32.47 -11.69
CA LEU A 136 -9.45 31.44 -12.73
C LEU A 136 -9.35 30.03 -12.12
N HIS A 137 -8.57 29.86 -11.05
CA HIS A 137 -8.26 28.56 -10.42
C HIS A 137 -8.84 28.40 -9.00
N THR A 138 -10.11 28.75 -8.81
CA THR A 138 -10.76 28.78 -7.48
C THR A 138 -10.79 27.42 -6.76
N ARG A 139 -10.91 26.32 -7.50
CA ARG A 139 -11.04 24.95 -6.95
C ARG A 139 -9.72 24.26 -6.59
N LYS A 140 -8.58 24.94 -6.67
CA LYS A 140 -7.26 24.35 -6.42
C LYS A 140 -6.68 24.85 -5.09
N PRO A 141 -6.77 24.05 -4.00
CA PRO A 141 -6.31 24.46 -2.66
C PRO A 141 -4.86 24.93 -2.59
N ASN A 142 -3.95 24.27 -3.32
CA ASN A 142 -2.51 24.57 -3.24
C ASN A 142 -2.18 26.00 -3.70
N LEU A 143 -2.91 26.53 -4.69
CA LEU A 143 -2.70 27.87 -5.20
C LEU A 143 -3.11 28.94 -4.18
N TRP A 144 -4.20 28.71 -3.46
CA TRP A 144 -4.62 29.57 -2.35
C TRP A 144 -3.58 29.60 -1.23
N LEU A 145 -3.02 28.45 -0.88
CA LEU A 145 -1.97 28.34 0.13
C LEU A 145 -0.69 29.06 -0.29
N LEU A 146 -0.27 28.93 -1.55
CA LEU A 146 0.88 29.65 -2.09
C LEU A 146 0.69 31.17 -2.04
N ALA A 147 -0.50 31.66 -2.44
CA ALA A 147 -0.83 33.07 -2.38
C ALA A 147 -0.82 33.61 -0.93
N ALA A 148 -1.46 32.88 0.00
CA ALA A 148 -1.48 33.27 1.41
C ALA A 148 -0.08 33.26 2.05
N LYS A 149 0.73 32.25 1.74
CA LYS A 149 2.13 32.15 2.20
C LYS A 149 2.96 33.34 1.70
N TRP A 150 2.81 33.69 0.43
CA TRP A 150 3.53 34.82 -0.15
C TRP A 150 3.12 36.15 0.49
N GLU A 151 1.82 36.40 0.69
CA GLU A 151 1.32 37.60 1.36
C GLU A 151 1.85 37.73 2.79
N PHE A 152 1.97 36.62 3.51
CA PHE A 152 2.47 36.58 4.89
C PHE A 152 3.99 36.78 4.98
N GLU A 153 4.77 35.98 4.23
CA GLU A 153 6.23 35.93 4.35
C GLU A 153 6.93 37.05 3.57
N LYS A 154 6.43 37.41 2.38
CA LYS A 154 7.11 38.34 1.46
C LYS A 154 6.52 39.74 1.49
N ASN A 155 5.19 39.86 1.41
CA ASN A 155 4.52 41.17 1.42
C ASN A 155 4.32 41.73 2.84
N GLY A 156 4.35 40.87 3.86
CA GLY A 156 4.14 41.24 5.27
C GLY A 156 2.68 41.57 5.63
N SER A 157 1.73 41.36 4.72
CA SER A 157 0.32 41.70 4.89
C SER A 157 -0.48 40.54 5.50
N CYS A 158 -0.47 40.44 6.82
CA CYS A 158 -1.15 39.37 7.55
C CYS A 158 -2.68 39.37 7.32
N GLN A 159 -3.29 40.55 7.22
CA GLN A 159 -4.73 40.68 6.98
C GLN A 159 -5.13 40.15 5.60
N ASN A 160 -4.33 40.40 4.57
CA ASN A 160 -4.59 39.89 3.22
C ASN A 160 -4.45 38.36 3.17
N ALA A 161 -3.41 37.81 3.82
CA ALA A 161 -3.24 36.37 3.94
C ALA A 161 -4.44 35.70 4.64
N ARG A 162 -4.92 36.28 5.75
CA ARG A 162 -6.12 35.80 6.46
C ARG A 162 -7.37 35.84 5.56
N LEU A 163 -7.62 36.95 4.86
CA LEU A 163 -8.75 37.08 3.94
C LEU A 163 -8.68 36.06 2.79
N LEU A 164 -7.49 35.79 2.25
CA LEU A 164 -7.29 34.77 1.23
C LEU A 164 -7.61 33.37 1.76
N LEU A 165 -7.15 33.02 2.96
CA LEU A 165 -7.43 31.72 3.57
C LEU A 165 -8.92 31.54 3.90
N GLN A 166 -9.59 32.58 4.41
CA GLN A 166 -11.04 32.55 4.63
C GLN A 166 -11.83 32.37 3.33
N ARG A 167 -11.41 33.04 2.25
CA ARG A 167 -12.00 32.83 0.91
C ARG A 167 -11.72 31.42 0.39
N ALA A 168 -10.51 30.91 0.60
CA ALA A 168 -10.12 29.57 0.18
C ALA A 168 -11.00 28.49 0.83
N ILE A 169 -11.34 28.65 2.11
CA ILE A 169 -12.26 27.75 2.84
C ILE A 169 -13.65 27.76 2.20
N ARG A 170 -14.18 28.93 1.83
CA ARG A 170 -15.50 29.03 1.18
C ARG A 170 -15.57 28.28 -0.14
N PHE A 171 -14.51 28.32 -0.94
CA PHE A 171 -14.47 27.62 -2.24
C PHE A 171 -14.07 26.15 -2.13
N ASN A 172 -13.32 25.76 -1.08
CA ASN A 172 -12.73 24.44 -0.93
C ASN A 172 -12.93 23.87 0.48
N GLU A 173 -14.17 23.87 0.96
CA GLU A 173 -14.53 23.51 2.34
C GLU A 173 -14.05 22.10 2.75
N LYS A 174 -14.12 21.14 1.82
CA LYS A 174 -13.70 19.75 2.02
C LYS A 174 -12.18 19.57 2.12
N SER A 175 -11.39 20.58 1.77
CA SER A 175 -9.93 20.46 1.74
C SER A 175 -9.35 20.59 3.14
N LYS A 176 -9.03 19.43 3.72
CA LYS A 176 -8.30 19.29 4.99
C LYS A 176 -7.04 20.18 5.06
N LYS A 177 -6.29 20.28 3.96
CA LYS A 177 -5.02 21.03 3.90
C LYS A 177 -5.18 22.53 4.19
N ILE A 178 -6.28 23.15 3.77
CA ILE A 178 -6.49 24.59 3.97
C ILE A 178 -6.71 24.89 5.45
N TRP A 179 -7.51 24.06 6.13
CA TRP A 179 -7.78 24.20 7.56
C TRP A 179 -6.50 24.07 8.39
N ILE A 180 -5.66 23.08 8.09
CA ILE A 180 -4.36 22.87 8.75
C ILE A 180 -3.46 24.09 8.61
N GLU A 181 -3.27 24.58 7.38
CA GLU A 181 -2.40 25.72 7.12
C GLU A 181 -2.99 27.04 7.66
N TYR A 182 -4.32 27.19 7.70
CA TYR A 182 -4.95 28.36 8.31
C TYR A 182 -4.72 28.40 9.83
N PHE A 183 -4.87 27.26 10.50
CA PHE A 183 -4.55 27.13 11.92
C PHE A 183 -3.06 27.42 12.19
N ARG A 184 -2.16 26.86 11.38
CA ARG A 184 -0.72 27.12 11.46
C ARG A 184 -0.40 28.60 11.25
N PHE A 185 -1.02 29.23 10.25
CA PHE A 185 -0.85 30.65 9.94
C PHE A 185 -1.23 31.54 11.13
N GLU A 186 -2.36 31.28 11.79
CA GLU A 186 -2.77 32.07 12.95
C GLU A 186 -1.79 31.96 14.11
N LEU A 187 -1.24 30.76 14.37
CA LEU A 187 -0.22 30.59 15.42
C LEU A 187 1.10 31.28 15.07
N LEU A 188 1.55 31.20 13.82
CA LEU A 188 2.73 31.94 13.34
C LEU A 188 2.53 33.46 13.42
N TYR A 189 1.31 33.94 13.16
CA TYR A 189 0.97 35.35 13.31
C TYR A 189 1.08 35.79 14.78
N ILE A 190 0.58 34.99 15.72
CA ILE A 190 0.70 35.26 17.16
C ILE A 190 2.17 35.30 17.59
N GLU A 191 2.97 34.33 17.14
CA GLU A 191 4.40 34.31 17.42
C GLU A 191 5.11 35.57 16.90
N LYS A 192 4.81 35.99 15.66
CA LYS A 192 5.37 37.21 15.07
C LYS A 192 4.96 38.47 15.85
N LEU A 193 3.73 38.56 16.33
CA LEU A 193 3.27 39.64 17.19
C LEU A 193 4.02 39.65 18.53
N TYR A 194 4.21 38.47 19.13
CA TYR A 194 4.93 38.32 20.39
C TYR A 194 6.41 38.70 20.26
N GLN A 195 7.08 38.26 19.18
CA GLN A 195 8.46 38.67 18.86
C GLN A 195 8.56 40.19 18.68
N ARG A 196 7.60 40.81 17.99
CA ARG A 196 7.57 42.28 17.84
C ARG A 196 7.38 42.99 19.18
N TYR A 197 6.52 42.49 20.05
CA TYR A 197 6.31 43.01 21.40
C TYR A 197 7.61 42.94 22.24
N LEU A 198 8.32 41.82 22.21
CA LEU A 198 9.61 41.65 22.90
C LEU A 198 10.67 42.65 22.39
N LEU A 199 10.77 42.83 21.07
CA LEU A 199 11.71 43.77 20.47
C LEU A 199 11.46 45.22 20.92
N ILE A 200 10.19 45.64 20.93
CA ILE A 200 9.78 46.98 21.38
C ILE A 200 10.13 47.16 22.87
N ARG A 201 9.91 46.14 23.70
CA ARG A 201 10.25 46.20 25.13
C ARG A 201 11.76 46.23 25.41
N SER A 202 12.57 45.61 24.55
CA SER A 202 14.03 45.57 24.69
C SER A 202 14.76 46.81 24.14
N SER A 203 14.13 47.53 23.20
CA SER A 203 14.69 48.72 22.56
C SER A 203 14.18 49.95 23.32
N GLY A 204 14.90 50.38 24.35
CA GLY A 204 14.47 51.39 25.35
C GLY A 204 14.17 52.82 24.87
N ASP A 205 13.87 53.05 23.59
CA ASP A 205 13.55 54.36 23.00
C ASP A 205 12.05 54.58 22.73
N GLY A 206 11.18 53.77 23.34
CA GLY A 206 9.73 54.00 23.41
C GLY A 206 9.30 54.22 24.85
N GLU A 207 9.25 55.49 25.27
CA GLU A 207 8.77 55.89 26.60
C GLU A 207 7.34 55.38 26.87
N LYS A 208 7.17 54.74 28.05
CA LYS A 208 6.04 54.84 28.99
C LYS A 208 4.60 54.39 28.65
N ASP A 209 4.24 53.92 27.45
CA ASP A 209 2.81 53.64 27.14
C ASP A 209 2.40 52.18 26.83
N ILE A 210 3.17 51.16 27.22
CA ILE A 210 2.71 49.75 27.13
C ILE A 210 2.70 49.13 28.54
N GLU A 211 1.68 49.49 29.33
CA GLU A 211 1.43 48.88 30.64
C GLU A 211 0.83 47.47 30.54
N GLU A 212 0.19 47.13 29.41
CA GLU A 212 -0.49 45.85 29.23
C GLU A 212 0.46 44.73 28.77
N GLU A 213 0.54 43.64 29.55
CA GLU A 213 1.20 42.40 29.14
C GLU A 213 0.56 41.80 27.89
N PHE A 214 1.37 41.14 27.05
CA PHE A 214 0.87 40.52 25.82
C PHE A 214 -0.14 39.40 26.14
N ASN A 215 -1.42 39.69 25.94
CA ASN A 215 -2.49 38.74 26.22
C ASN A 215 -2.64 37.70 25.10
N PHE A 216 -2.00 36.54 25.26
CA PHE A 216 -2.11 35.40 24.34
C PHE A 216 -3.56 34.91 24.19
N ASP A 217 -4.32 34.92 25.29
CA ASP A 217 -5.68 34.40 25.39
C ASP A 217 -6.65 35.12 24.45
N LYS A 218 -6.47 36.43 24.26
CA LYS A 218 -7.21 37.24 23.28
C LYS A 218 -7.00 36.74 21.85
N TYR A 219 -5.77 36.38 21.49
CA TYR A 219 -5.41 36.00 20.12
C TYR A 219 -5.66 34.51 19.84
N LEU A 220 -5.63 33.65 20.86
CA LEU A 220 -5.90 32.20 20.74
C LEU A 220 -7.36 31.87 20.38
N LYS A 221 -8.30 32.81 20.57
CA LYS A 221 -9.73 32.64 20.20
C LYS A 221 -9.94 32.32 18.72
N LEU A 222 -9.15 32.92 17.83
CA LEU A 222 -9.26 32.66 16.38
C LEU A 222 -8.81 31.24 16.00
N PRO A 223 -7.60 30.78 16.40
CA PRO A 223 -7.22 29.36 16.32
C PRO A 223 -8.25 28.40 16.91
N GLU A 224 -8.86 28.75 18.04
CA GLU A 224 -9.90 27.95 18.69
C GLU A 224 -11.16 27.82 17.82
N ILE A 225 -11.66 28.92 17.25
CA ILE A 225 -12.81 28.89 16.32
C ILE A 225 -12.50 28.06 15.07
N ILE A 226 -11.28 28.17 14.54
CA ILE A 226 -10.82 27.38 13.39
C ILE A 226 -10.84 25.90 13.73
N PHE A 227 -10.32 25.55 14.90
CA PHE A 227 -10.36 24.19 15.42
C PHE A 227 -11.81 23.70 15.53
N LEU A 228 -12.71 24.43 16.19
CA LEU A 228 -14.11 24.02 16.39
C LEU A 228 -14.84 23.70 15.07
N ASN A 229 -14.60 24.49 14.02
CA ASN A 229 -15.21 24.27 12.71
C ASN A 229 -14.64 23.04 11.97
N ALA A 230 -13.40 22.66 12.27
CA ALA A 230 -12.68 21.56 11.62
C ALA A 230 -12.50 20.31 12.53
N ALA A 231 -13.06 20.34 13.74
CA ALA A 231 -12.77 19.44 14.85
C ALA A 231 -13.19 17.98 14.62
N LYS A 232 -13.99 17.64 13.62
CA LYS A 232 -14.38 16.22 13.40
C LYS A 232 -13.33 15.40 12.66
N ALA A 233 -12.40 16.02 11.94
CA ALA A 233 -11.59 15.30 10.94
C ALA A 233 -10.07 15.53 11.00
N LEU A 234 -9.61 16.45 11.87
CA LEU A 234 -8.24 17.01 11.84
C LEU A 234 -7.57 17.19 13.22
N CYS A 235 -8.17 16.66 14.29
CA CYS A 235 -7.72 16.89 15.68
C CYS A 235 -6.24 16.61 15.89
N GLN A 236 -5.77 15.45 15.39
CA GLN A 236 -4.37 15.03 15.52
C GLN A 236 -3.41 16.07 14.93
N GLN A 237 -3.74 16.62 13.76
CA GLN A 237 -2.86 17.55 13.04
C GLN A 237 -2.83 18.93 13.69
N PHE A 238 -3.97 19.44 14.18
CA PHE A 238 -4.00 20.71 14.91
C PHE A 238 -3.23 20.65 16.21
N LEU A 239 -3.34 19.54 16.92
CA LEU A 239 -2.68 19.33 18.19
C LEU A 239 -1.17 19.16 18.05
N ASN A 240 -0.69 18.51 16.97
CA ASN A 240 0.72 18.46 16.64
C ASN A 240 1.27 19.86 16.29
N ILE A 241 0.50 20.66 15.54
CA ILE A 241 0.90 22.03 15.19
C ILE A 241 0.97 22.90 16.44
N ALA A 242 -0.04 22.86 17.32
CA ALA A 242 0.02 23.55 18.61
C ALA A 242 1.22 23.07 19.44
N GLY A 243 1.59 21.78 19.34
CA GLY A 243 2.80 21.19 19.90
C GLY A 243 4.07 22.02 19.68
N MET A 244 4.19 22.65 18.51
CA MET A 244 5.37 23.43 18.11
C MET A 244 5.48 24.80 18.80
N PHE A 245 4.42 25.27 19.46
CA PHE A 245 4.36 26.62 20.04
C PHE A 245 4.17 26.57 21.57
N PRO A 246 5.16 27.04 22.37
CA PRO A 246 5.10 26.95 23.83
C PRO A 246 3.91 27.67 24.48
N PHE A 247 3.45 28.78 23.90
CA PHE A 247 2.33 29.58 24.43
C PHE A 247 0.94 28.95 24.23
N THR A 248 0.86 27.78 23.59
CA THR A 248 -0.43 27.14 23.26
C THR A 248 -0.89 26.08 24.26
N GLU A 249 -0.22 25.94 25.41
CA GLU A 249 -0.60 24.92 26.42
C GLU A 249 -2.05 25.03 26.89
N GLU A 250 -2.55 26.25 27.07
CA GLU A 250 -3.96 26.47 27.42
C GLU A 250 -4.92 26.10 26.29
N LEU A 251 -4.55 26.42 25.04
CA LEU A 251 -5.30 26.02 23.86
C LEU A 251 -5.32 24.49 23.72
N LYS A 252 -4.20 23.80 23.98
CA LYS A 252 -4.14 22.33 23.99
C LYS A 252 -5.11 21.76 25.03
N LYS A 253 -5.11 22.29 26.27
CA LYS A 253 -6.03 21.87 27.33
C LYS A 253 -7.50 22.12 26.98
N ARG A 254 -7.83 23.25 26.35
CA ARG A 254 -9.19 23.55 25.88
C ARG A 254 -9.62 22.59 24.76
N ILE A 255 -8.73 22.34 23.80
CA ILE A 255 -8.97 21.39 22.71
C ILE A 255 -9.17 19.96 23.27
N THR A 256 -8.34 19.49 24.20
CA THR A 256 -8.50 18.15 24.78
C THR A 256 -9.81 18.01 25.54
N LYS A 257 -10.19 19.00 26.36
CA LYS A 257 -11.50 19.02 27.04
C LYS A 257 -12.67 19.01 26.05
N PHE A 258 -12.58 19.79 24.98
CA PHE A 258 -13.61 19.79 23.93
C PHE A 258 -13.72 18.43 23.24
N LEU A 259 -12.59 17.74 23.03
CA LEU A 259 -12.60 16.43 22.43
C LEU A 259 -13.17 15.37 23.36
N GLU A 260 -12.76 15.37 24.64
CA GLU A 260 -13.32 14.48 25.68
C GLU A 260 -14.84 14.65 25.82
N ALA A 261 -15.37 15.86 25.66
CA ALA A 261 -16.81 16.13 25.77
C ALA A 261 -17.62 15.72 24.53
N ASN A 262 -17.01 15.73 23.33
CA ASN A 262 -17.74 15.54 22.06
C ASN A 262 -17.44 14.22 21.35
N PHE A 263 -16.34 13.55 21.70
CA PHE A 263 -15.92 12.29 21.10
C PHE A 263 -15.54 11.30 22.20
N ASP A 264 -16.48 10.44 22.56
CA ASP A 264 -16.24 9.29 23.44
C ASP A 264 -15.98 8.01 22.61
N ASP A 265 -15.19 8.13 21.55
CA ASP A 265 -14.87 7.02 20.64
C ASP A 265 -13.64 6.24 21.12
N GLU A 266 -13.58 4.93 20.80
CA GLU A 266 -12.46 4.07 21.22
C GLU A 266 -11.12 4.51 20.60
N GLU A 267 -11.16 5.08 19.40
CA GLU A 267 -9.99 5.63 18.70
C GLU A 267 -9.46 6.90 19.38
N PHE A 268 -10.35 7.71 19.97
CA PHE A 268 -9.96 8.91 20.70
C PHE A 268 -9.25 8.56 22.00
N ALA A 269 -9.73 7.53 22.72
CA ALA A 269 -9.09 7.03 23.93
C ALA A 269 -7.65 6.52 23.66
N ASP A 270 -7.46 5.68 22.64
CA ASP A 270 -6.13 5.19 22.23
C ASP A 270 -5.20 6.35 21.83
N TRP A 271 -5.69 7.29 21.02
CA TRP A 271 -4.92 8.47 20.63
C TRP A 271 -4.51 9.31 21.84
N HIS A 272 -5.41 9.54 22.79
CA HIS A 272 -5.13 10.34 23.98
C HIS A 272 -4.07 9.68 24.87
N ILE A 273 -4.13 8.36 25.05
CA ILE A 273 -3.15 7.61 25.84
C ILE A 273 -1.78 7.60 25.15
N ARG A 274 -1.73 7.33 23.84
CA ARG A 274 -0.48 7.36 23.06
C ARG A 274 0.19 8.72 23.09
N ARG A 275 -0.60 9.79 23.04
CA ARG A 275 -0.05 11.14 23.10
C ARG A 275 0.50 11.51 24.46
N LYS A 276 -0.14 11.07 25.55
CA LYS A 276 0.43 11.22 26.90
C LYS A 276 1.79 10.53 27.01
N TYR A 277 1.91 9.34 26.41
CA TYR A 277 3.17 8.62 26.31
C TYR A 277 4.23 9.43 25.55
N GLU A 278 3.92 9.92 24.34
CA GLU A 278 4.83 10.74 23.51
C GLU A 278 5.24 12.06 24.16
N GLN A 279 4.29 12.80 24.75
CA GLN A 279 4.57 14.08 25.40
C GLN A 279 5.52 13.93 26.58
N SER A 280 5.38 12.83 27.32
CA SER A 280 6.20 12.54 28.49
C SER A 280 7.60 12.04 28.11
N LEU A 281 7.82 11.68 26.84
CA LEU A 281 9.12 11.30 26.28
C LEU A 281 9.94 12.51 25.76
N GLY A 282 9.31 13.67 25.54
CA GLY A 282 9.97 14.90 25.07
C GLY A 282 10.26 14.92 23.56
N LEU A 283 10.38 16.13 22.97
CA LEU A 283 10.64 16.37 21.55
C LEU A 283 12.07 15.97 21.10
N ASP A 284 12.99 15.85 22.05
CA ASP A 284 14.37 15.41 21.80
C ASP A 284 14.62 14.15 22.60
N GLY A 285 14.63 13.00 21.93
CA GLY A 285 14.95 11.68 22.50
C GLY A 285 16.40 11.54 23.00
N LEU A 286 16.97 12.60 23.58
CA LEU A 286 18.36 12.68 24.00
C LEU A 286 18.56 12.61 25.51
N ILE A 287 17.57 12.86 26.38
CA ILE A 287 17.75 12.64 27.84
C ILE A 287 16.43 12.26 28.53
N MET A 288 16.18 10.96 28.66
CA MET A 288 15.34 10.41 29.74
C MET A 288 16.09 9.23 30.36
N LYS A 289 16.21 9.22 31.70
CA LYS A 289 16.62 8.03 32.44
C LYS A 289 15.60 6.93 32.15
N MET A 290 16.07 5.74 31.79
CA MET A 290 15.23 4.59 31.37
C MET A 290 14.13 4.24 32.38
N ASP A 291 14.33 4.57 33.66
CA ASP A 291 13.38 4.37 34.76
C ASP A 291 12.07 5.15 34.59
N ASN A 292 12.11 6.36 34.01
CA ASN A 292 10.90 7.18 33.85
C ASN A 292 9.97 6.63 32.77
N ALA A 293 10.51 6.05 31.70
CA ALA A 293 9.72 5.49 30.60
C ALA A 293 8.84 4.31 31.04
N HIS A 294 9.32 3.51 32.00
CA HIS A 294 8.56 2.41 32.57
C HIS A 294 7.37 2.89 33.43
N VAL A 295 7.56 3.96 34.21
CA VAL A 295 6.48 4.57 35.01
C VAL A 295 5.39 5.16 34.09
N ILE A 296 5.80 5.87 33.04
CA ILE A 296 4.86 6.44 32.05
C ILE A 296 4.07 5.34 31.34
N PHE A 297 4.75 4.26 30.94
CA PHE A 297 4.09 3.11 30.31
C PHE A 297 3.02 2.48 31.21
N ASN A 298 3.31 2.27 32.49
CA ASN A 298 2.35 1.71 33.43
C ASN A 298 1.16 2.65 33.68
N SER A 299 1.39 3.97 33.73
CA SER A 299 0.31 4.95 33.80
C SER A 299 -0.59 4.88 32.55
N CYS A 300 0.00 4.71 31.37
CA CYS A 300 -0.76 4.52 30.14
C CYS A 300 -1.57 3.21 30.13
N ILE A 301 -1.00 2.11 30.66
CA ILE A 301 -1.72 0.85 30.82
C ILE A 301 -2.93 1.02 31.75
N GLN A 302 -2.77 1.72 32.88
CA GLN A 302 -3.89 1.97 33.79
C GLN A 302 -5.06 2.69 33.09
N LEU A 303 -4.76 3.69 32.25
CA LEU A 303 -5.79 4.36 31.45
C LEU A 303 -6.49 3.40 30.47
N TYR A 304 -5.75 2.49 29.82
CA TYR A 304 -6.37 1.45 29.00
C TYR A 304 -7.23 0.49 29.84
N GLU A 305 -6.77 0.09 31.02
CA GLU A 305 -7.52 -0.80 31.91
C GLU A 305 -8.84 -0.16 32.38
N GLU A 306 -8.84 1.16 32.68
CA GLU A 306 -10.05 1.93 32.98
C GLU A 306 -11.03 1.96 31.79
N GLU A 307 -10.53 2.21 30.58
CA GLU A 307 -11.37 2.23 29.36
C GLU A 307 -11.92 0.84 29.01
N ILE A 308 -11.12 -0.21 29.21
CA ILE A 308 -11.56 -1.60 29.09
C ILE A 308 -12.67 -1.90 30.10
N GLN A 309 -12.57 -1.41 31.34
CA GLN A 309 -13.61 -1.59 32.35
C GLN A 309 -14.92 -0.91 31.97
N LYS A 310 -14.86 0.29 31.37
CA LYS A 310 -16.03 1.07 30.94
C LYS A 310 -16.75 0.45 29.74
N LYS A 311 -16.02 0.17 28.64
CA LYS A 311 -16.62 -0.15 27.33
C LYS A 311 -16.57 -1.64 26.97
N ARG A 312 -15.70 -2.44 27.60
CA ARG A 312 -15.54 -3.91 27.44
C ARG A 312 -15.70 -4.45 26.00
N ASN A 313 -15.21 -3.72 24.99
CA ASN A 313 -15.36 -4.10 23.59
C ASN A 313 -14.09 -4.73 23.01
N GLU A 314 -14.23 -5.39 21.85
CA GLU A 314 -13.12 -6.01 21.13
C GLU A 314 -12.09 -5.01 20.58
N LYS A 315 -12.55 -3.83 20.11
CA LYS A 315 -11.70 -2.81 19.49
C LYS A 315 -10.67 -2.23 20.46
N ILE A 316 -11.06 -1.91 21.69
CA ILE A 316 -10.17 -1.35 22.73
C ILE A 316 -9.11 -2.36 23.10
N TRP A 317 -9.48 -3.64 23.21
CA TRP A 317 -8.50 -4.71 23.43
C TRP A 317 -7.50 -4.81 22.28
N LYS A 318 -7.92 -4.68 21.02
CA LYS A 318 -7.00 -4.60 19.87
C LYS A 318 -6.08 -3.38 19.95
N LEU A 319 -6.62 -2.21 20.28
CA LEU A 319 -5.84 -0.97 20.43
C LEU A 319 -4.81 -1.08 21.56
N TYR A 320 -5.20 -1.62 22.72
CA TYR A 320 -4.31 -1.94 23.84
C TYR A 320 -3.18 -2.90 23.45
N ILE A 321 -3.52 -4.01 22.79
CA ILE A 321 -2.53 -4.99 22.31
C ILE A 321 -1.57 -4.35 21.29
N ASN A 322 -2.09 -3.55 20.36
CA ASN A 322 -1.28 -2.84 19.37
C ASN A 322 -0.34 -1.83 20.06
N PHE A 323 -0.80 -1.11 21.07
CA PHE A 323 0.05 -0.20 21.85
C PHE A 323 1.22 -0.93 22.52
N CYS A 324 0.96 -2.08 23.16
CA CYS A 324 2.03 -2.91 23.72
C CYS A 324 3.00 -3.43 22.65
N ARG A 325 2.49 -3.80 21.47
CA ARG A 325 3.30 -4.24 20.33
C ARG A 325 4.20 -3.13 19.78
N ASP A 326 3.68 -1.92 19.64
CA ASP A 326 4.44 -0.77 19.14
C ASP A 326 5.60 -0.43 20.09
N ILE A 327 5.34 -0.46 21.40
CA ILE A 327 6.37 -0.24 22.42
C ILE A 327 7.42 -1.36 22.39
N PHE A 328 7.02 -2.62 22.23
CA PHE A 328 7.95 -3.74 22.07
C PHE A 328 8.92 -3.54 20.88
N HIS A 329 8.42 -3.03 19.75
CA HIS A 329 9.24 -2.78 18.56
C HIS A 329 9.99 -1.44 18.57
N SER A 330 9.64 -0.51 19.45
CA SER A 330 10.30 0.80 19.55
C SER A 330 11.79 0.70 19.97
N THR A 331 12.67 1.38 19.24
CA THR A 331 14.08 1.64 19.61
C THR A 331 14.19 3.08 20.13
N PRO A 332 14.65 3.39 21.36
CA PRO A 332 15.50 2.62 22.29
C PRO A 332 14.75 2.20 23.57
N SER A 333 13.71 1.36 23.48
CA SER A 333 13.09 0.81 24.69
C SER A 333 14.08 -0.07 25.47
N GLY A 334 14.22 0.17 26.77
CA GLY A 334 15.03 -0.66 27.65
C GLY A 334 14.54 -2.11 27.68
N GLU A 335 15.45 -3.06 27.91
CA GLU A 335 15.11 -4.50 27.92
C GLU A 335 13.97 -4.82 28.90
N GLN A 336 13.93 -4.16 30.06
CA GLN A 336 12.85 -4.29 31.04
C GLN A 336 11.48 -3.89 30.47
N LEU A 337 11.41 -2.78 29.74
CA LEU A 337 10.19 -2.29 29.12
C LEU A 337 9.70 -3.23 28.01
N LYS A 338 10.63 -3.81 27.23
CA LYS A 338 10.30 -4.83 26.22
C LYS A 338 9.75 -6.11 26.86
N VAL A 339 10.31 -6.55 27.99
CA VAL A 339 9.81 -7.72 28.71
C VAL A 339 8.41 -7.46 29.26
N GLU A 340 8.16 -6.30 29.87
CA GLU A 340 6.85 -5.98 30.42
C GLU A 340 5.79 -5.77 29.33
N SER A 341 6.11 -5.05 28.25
CA SER A 341 5.20 -4.88 27.12
C SER A 341 4.85 -6.21 26.46
N TYR A 342 5.82 -7.12 26.33
CA TYR A 342 5.61 -8.47 25.85
C TYR A 342 4.68 -9.29 26.78
N LYS A 343 4.91 -9.25 28.10
CA LYS A 343 4.03 -9.94 29.07
C LYS A 343 2.59 -9.44 28.99
N ARG A 344 2.42 -8.11 28.94
CA ARG A 344 1.11 -7.45 28.85
C ARG A 344 0.39 -7.78 27.54
N MET A 345 1.11 -7.77 26.42
CA MET A 345 0.60 -8.21 25.12
C MET A 345 0.16 -9.68 25.16
N PHE A 346 1.00 -10.58 25.66
CA PHE A 346 0.71 -12.02 25.75
C PHE A 346 -0.53 -12.30 26.63
N LEU A 347 -0.63 -11.64 27.78
CA LEU A 347 -1.80 -11.74 28.66
C LEU A 347 -3.05 -11.12 28.03
N GLY A 348 -2.91 -10.01 27.30
CA GLY A 348 -4.00 -9.37 26.56
C GLY A 348 -4.60 -10.30 25.50
N TYR A 349 -3.78 -11.02 24.76
CA TYR A 349 -4.29 -12.05 23.85
C TYR A 349 -5.02 -13.18 24.57
N ALA A 350 -4.47 -13.66 25.70
CA ALA A 350 -5.08 -14.72 26.49
C ALA A 350 -6.46 -14.31 27.06
N THR A 351 -6.61 -13.07 27.51
CA THR A 351 -7.90 -12.53 27.98
C THR A 351 -8.88 -12.36 26.82
N CYS A 352 -8.45 -11.83 25.68
CA CYS A 352 -9.29 -11.68 24.49
C CYS A 352 -9.82 -13.04 24.00
N CYS A 353 -8.97 -14.06 23.95
CA CYS A 353 -9.37 -15.42 23.57
C CYS A 353 -10.41 -16.03 24.53
N ARG A 354 -10.45 -15.58 25.79
CA ARG A 354 -11.44 -16.03 26.79
C ARG A 354 -12.76 -15.26 26.68
N LEU A 355 -12.69 -13.95 26.45
CA LEU A 355 -13.85 -13.06 26.39
C LEU A 355 -14.56 -13.11 25.04
N PHE A 356 -13.79 -13.10 23.95
CA PHE A 356 -14.28 -13.06 22.57
C PHE A 356 -13.94 -14.36 21.84
N SER A 357 -14.54 -15.46 22.30
CA SER A 357 -14.24 -16.76 21.71
C SER A 357 -14.58 -16.82 20.23
N GLU A 358 -15.52 -16.02 19.71
CA GLU A 358 -15.93 -16.06 18.30
C GLU A 358 -14.84 -15.56 17.34
N ASN A 359 -13.90 -14.73 17.79
CA ASN A 359 -12.88 -14.17 16.90
C ASN A 359 -11.62 -15.04 16.86
N PHE A 360 -11.51 -15.84 15.79
CA PHE A 360 -10.39 -16.75 15.53
C PHE A 360 -9.03 -16.06 15.37
N ASN A 361 -9.02 -14.78 14.94
CA ASN A 361 -7.78 -14.06 14.67
C ASN A 361 -6.94 -13.86 15.93
N PHE A 362 -7.56 -13.68 17.11
CA PHE A 362 -6.82 -13.54 18.36
C PHE A 362 -6.00 -14.79 18.69
N PHE A 363 -6.53 -15.99 18.41
CA PHE A 363 -5.79 -17.25 18.64
C PHE A 363 -4.59 -17.39 17.70
N LEU A 364 -4.75 -16.99 16.43
CA LEU A 364 -3.66 -17.01 15.45
C LEU A 364 -2.56 -16.01 15.80
N GLU A 365 -2.94 -14.78 16.13
CA GLU A 365 -2.00 -13.75 16.57
C GLU A 365 -1.28 -14.15 17.86
N TRP A 366 -1.99 -14.71 18.83
CA TRP A 366 -1.40 -15.21 20.08
C TRP A 366 -0.35 -16.30 19.83
N ALA A 367 -0.65 -17.22 18.89
CA ALA A 367 0.27 -18.27 18.48
C ALA A 367 1.53 -17.74 17.75
N CYS A 368 1.47 -16.54 17.15
CA CYS A 368 2.62 -15.87 16.54
C CYS A 368 3.53 -15.19 17.57
N VAL A 369 2.96 -14.70 18.66
CA VAL A 369 3.69 -14.01 19.74
C VAL A 369 4.35 -14.99 20.73
N CYS A 370 4.03 -16.29 20.67
CA CYS A 370 4.58 -17.30 21.58
C CYS A 370 6.13 -17.37 21.55
N PRO A 371 6.80 -17.48 22.72
CA PRO A 371 8.26 -17.40 22.82
C PRO A 371 8.95 -18.68 22.36
N ASN A 372 8.25 -19.82 22.41
CA ASN A 372 8.78 -21.11 22.00
C ASN A 372 7.68 -22.01 21.42
N LEU A 373 8.10 -23.07 20.73
CA LEU A 373 7.19 -24.02 20.08
C LEU A 373 6.28 -24.76 21.07
N LYS A 374 6.74 -25.02 22.31
CA LYS A 374 5.94 -25.66 23.36
C LYS A 374 4.78 -24.78 23.81
N CYS A 375 5.02 -23.49 24.01
CA CYS A 375 4.01 -22.50 24.34
C CYS A 375 3.00 -22.37 23.19
N LYS A 376 3.49 -22.29 21.95
CA LYS A 376 2.64 -22.27 20.75
C LYS A 376 1.73 -23.50 20.66
N MET A 377 2.27 -24.68 20.97
CA MET A 377 1.50 -25.92 21.04
C MET A 377 0.39 -25.84 22.10
N ASN A 378 0.69 -25.34 23.31
CA ASN A 378 -0.30 -25.20 24.38
C ASN A 378 -1.42 -24.21 24.02
N VAL A 379 -1.06 -23.07 23.41
CA VAL A 379 -2.03 -22.09 22.91
C VAL A 379 -2.94 -22.70 21.85
N LEU A 380 -2.40 -23.47 20.91
CA LEU A 380 -3.21 -24.15 19.89
C LEU A 380 -4.09 -25.26 20.49
N LYS A 381 -3.59 -26.03 21.46
CA LYS A 381 -4.42 -27.01 22.20
C LYS A 381 -5.59 -26.32 22.92
N PHE A 382 -5.36 -25.13 23.48
CA PHE A 382 -6.43 -24.31 24.06
C PHE A 382 -7.40 -23.77 22.99
N ALA A 383 -6.90 -23.31 21.84
CA ALA A 383 -7.74 -22.87 20.73
C ALA A 383 -8.64 -24.00 20.22
N ILE A 384 -8.10 -25.21 20.11
CA ILE A 384 -8.83 -26.42 19.70
C ILE A 384 -9.88 -26.85 20.73
N SER A 385 -9.63 -26.67 22.03
CA SER A 385 -10.65 -26.98 23.05
C SER A 385 -11.86 -26.06 22.97
N LYS A 386 -11.67 -24.82 22.49
CA LYS A 386 -12.75 -23.87 22.22
C LYS A 386 -13.39 -24.08 20.84
N HIS A 387 -12.57 -24.37 19.82
CA HIS A 387 -13.00 -24.52 18.43
C HIS A 387 -12.50 -25.81 17.79
N PRO A 388 -13.11 -26.96 18.12
CA PRO A 388 -12.64 -28.26 17.62
C PRO A 388 -12.79 -28.42 16.10
N ARG A 389 -13.71 -27.68 15.47
CA ARG A 389 -14.01 -27.80 14.04
C ARG A 389 -13.06 -27.02 13.13
N MET A 390 -12.20 -26.16 13.69
CA MET A 390 -11.34 -25.27 12.90
C MET A 390 -10.10 -25.99 12.36
N VAL A 391 -10.06 -26.18 11.04
CA VAL A 391 -8.99 -26.91 10.34
C VAL A 391 -7.63 -26.24 10.47
N GLU A 392 -7.57 -24.90 10.42
CA GLU A 392 -6.30 -24.16 10.47
C GLU A 392 -5.53 -24.41 11.77
N PHE A 393 -6.22 -24.48 12.91
CA PHE A 393 -5.59 -24.77 14.20
C PHE A 393 -4.99 -26.17 14.24
N TRP A 394 -5.70 -27.15 13.68
CA TRP A 394 -5.18 -28.52 13.55
C TRP A 394 -3.95 -28.59 12.64
N LEU A 395 -3.98 -27.98 11.47
CA LEU A 395 -2.84 -27.98 10.55
C LEU A 395 -1.61 -27.28 11.14
N LEU A 396 -1.80 -26.16 11.84
CA LEU A 396 -0.71 -25.49 12.55
C LEU A 396 -0.16 -26.34 13.69
N LEU A 397 -1.03 -27.01 14.45
CA LEU A 397 -0.61 -27.93 15.51
C LEU A 397 0.22 -29.08 14.93
N LEU A 398 -0.24 -29.73 13.85
CA LEU A 398 0.47 -30.84 13.23
C LEU A 398 1.85 -30.44 12.71
N ARG A 399 1.99 -29.25 12.10
CA ARG A 399 3.30 -28.71 11.69
C ARG A 399 4.24 -28.49 12.88
N ILE A 400 3.73 -28.09 14.03
CA ILE A 400 4.55 -27.88 15.24
C ILE A 400 4.95 -29.21 15.85
N VAL A 401 4.03 -30.17 15.91
CA VAL A 401 4.29 -31.52 16.42
C VAL A 401 5.40 -32.20 15.60
N ASP A 402 5.35 -32.08 14.27
CA ASP A 402 6.38 -32.60 13.36
C ASP A 402 7.76 -31.96 13.63
N LYS A 403 7.81 -30.64 13.83
CA LYS A 403 9.05 -29.92 14.19
C LYS A 403 9.59 -30.28 15.57
N LEU A 404 8.71 -30.55 16.54
CA LEU A 404 9.08 -30.91 17.91
C LEU A 404 9.48 -32.38 18.05
N LYS A 405 9.22 -33.23 17.05
CA LYS A 405 9.45 -34.68 17.08
C LYS A 405 8.90 -35.32 18.37
N LEU A 406 7.62 -35.06 18.66
CA LEU A 406 6.94 -35.71 19.79
C LEU A 406 6.91 -37.23 19.61
N PRO A 407 6.72 -37.99 20.71
CA PRO A 407 6.52 -39.42 20.64
C PRO A 407 5.44 -39.79 19.61
N VAL A 408 5.70 -40.87 18.87
CA VAL A 408 4.83 -41.36 17.79
C VAL A 408 3.41 -41.58 18.32
N GLU A 409 3.27 -42.20 19.49
CA GLU A 409 1.98 -42.51 20.13
C GLU A 409 1.16 -41.27 20.49
N GLU A 410 1.79 -40.23 21.05
CA GLU A 410 1.11 -38.97 21.36
C GLU A 410 0.62 -38.27 20.10
N THR A 411 1.42 -38.30 19.04
CA THR A 411 1.08 -37.69 17.75
C THR A 411 -0.07 -38.43 17.07
N MET A 412 -0.09 -39.76 17.15
CA MET A 412 -1.17 -40.61 16.65
C MET A 412 -2.51 -40.27 17.32
N ALA A 413 -2.51 -40.13 18.65
CA ALA A 413 -3.72 -39.76 19.39
C ALA A 413 -4.25 -38.38 18.98
N LEU A 414 -3.35 -37.41 18.75
CA LEU A 414 -3.72 -36.08 18.25
C LEU A 414 -4.30 -36.12 16.83
N LEU A 415 -3.72 -36.91 15.94
CA LEU A 415 -4.20 -37.09 14.57
C LEU A 415 -5.60 -37.72 14.53
N GLN A 416 -5.84 -38.77 15.32
CA GLN A 416 -7.16 -39.40 15.44
C GLN A 416 -8.20 -38.42 16.00
N ARG A 417 -7.82 -37.58 16.97
CA ARG A 417 -8.69 -36.53 17.51
C ARG A 417 -9.02 -35.46 16.46
N ALA A 418 -8.05 -35.08 15.62
CA ALA A 418 -8.26 -34.12 14.55
C ALA A 418 -9.31 -34.62 13.54
N VAL A 419 -9.17 -35.87 13.10
CA VAL A 419 -10.11 -36.50 12.15
C VAL A 419 -11.53 -36.59 12.72
N LYS A 420 -11.67 -36.97 14.00
CA LYS A 420 -12.99 -37.10 14.65
C LYS A 420 -13.70 -35.76 14.93
N SER A 421 -12.95 -34.67 15.06
CA SER A 421 -13.50 -33.38 15.53
C SER A 421 -13.88 -32.42 14.40
N VAL A 422 -13.28 -32.59 13.22
CA VAL A 422 -13.53 -31.72 12.06
C VAL A 422 -14.69 -32.24 11.24
N ALA A 423 -15.46 -31.31 10.67
CA ALA A 423 -16.57 -31.64 9.79
C ALA A 423 -16.08 -32.37 8.53
N GLU A 424 -16.85 -33.36 8.08
CA GLU A 424 -16.49 -34.24 6.96
C GLU A 424 -16.13 -33.47 5.67
N LYS A 425 -16.80 -32.34 5.40
CA LYS A 425 -16.56 -31.49 4.23
C LYS A 425 -15.18 -30.85 4.22
N ASP A 426 -14.66 -30.48 5.40
CA ASP A 426 -13.39 -29.77 5.55
C ASP A 426 -12.26 -30.70 6.01
N ALA A 427 -12.52 -32.01 6.07
CA ALA A 427 -11.57 -32.99 6.57
C ALA A 427 -10.40 -33.28 5.60
N PHE A 428 -10.53 -32.94 4.31
CA PHE A 428 -9.54 -33.30 3.29
C PHE A 428 -8.10 -32.83 3.59
N PRO A 429 -7.85 -31.55 3.95
CA PRO A 429 -6.51 -31.09 4.30
C PRO A 429 -5.90 -31.85 5.49
N ILE A 430 -6.75 -32.24 6.46
CA ILE A 430 -6.33 -33.00 7.64
C ILE A 430 -5.97 -34.42 7.23
N TRP A 431 -6.81 -35.10 6.46
CA TRP A 431 -6.51 -36.44 5.94
C TRP A 431 -5.23 -36.48 5.13
N LYS A 432 -4.98 -35.46 4.30
CA LYS A 432 -3.72 -35.32 3.57
C LYS A 432 -2.52 -35.21 4.51
N ALA A 433 -2.62 -34.40 5.56
CA ALA A 433 -1.56 -34.26 6.56
C ALA A 433 -1.35 -35.55 7.37
N VAL A 434 -2.43 -36.23 7.76
CA VAL A 434 -2.43 -37.51 8.46
C VAL A 434 -1.71 -38.57 7.62
N ILE A 435 -2.19 -38.81 6.39
CA ILE A 435 -1.62 -39.84 5.50
C ILE A 435 -0.14 -39.59 5.23
N ASN A 436 0.26 -38.33 4.99
CA ASN A 436 1.67 -38.00 4.79
C ASN A 436 2.51 -38.30 6.05
N TRP A 437 2.02 -37.94 7.23
CA TRP A 437 2.72 -38.22 8.49
C TRP A 437 2.88 -39.72 8.74
N TYR A 438 1.83 -40.51 8.53
CA TYR A 438 1.90 -41.97 8.67
C TYR A 438 2.87 -42.60 7.67
N SER A 439 2.90 -42.11 6.42
CA SER A 439 3.83 -42.62 5.40
C SER A 439 5.30 -42.42 5.77
N CYS A 440 5.64 -41.35 6.49
CA CYS A 440 7.01 -41.06 6.89
C CYS A 440 7.40 -41.73 8.22
N ASN A 441 6.47 -41.84 9.18
CA ASN A 441 6.80 -42.17 10.58
C ASN A 441 6.28 -43.54 11.04
N ALA A 442 5.22 -44.07 10.44
CA ALA A 442 4.58 -45.32 10.88
C ALA A 442 3.92 -46.07 9.69
N PRO A 443 4.72 -46.63 8.76
CA PRO A 443 4.19 -47.26 7.54
C PRO A 443 3.33 -48.50 7.85
N SER A 444 3.57 -49.20 8.96
CA SER A 444 2.80 -50.38 9.36
C SER A 444 1.33 -50.10 9.66
N LYS A 445 0.99 -48.89 10.14
CA LYS A 445 -0.40 -48.50 10.46
C LYS A 445 -1.06 -47.69 9.33
N LEU A 446 -0.35 -47.47 8.23
CA LEU A 446 -0.85 -46.65 7.12
C LEU A 446 -2.07 -47.29 6.45
N GLU A 447 -2.06 -48.61 6.27
CA GLU A 447 -3.17 -49.34 5.62
C GLU A 447 -4.49 -49.19 6.39
N GLU A 448 -4.46 -49.34 7.72
CA GLU A 448 -5.63 -49.13 8.57
C GLU A 448 -6.20 -47.71 8.44
N GLN A 449 -5.31 -46.71 8.35
CA GLN A 449 -5.75 -45.33 8.17
C GLN A 449 -6.31 -45.08 6.77
N LEU A 450 -5.73 -45.67 5.73
CA LEU A 450 -6.25 -45.58 4.37
C LEU A 450 -7.65 -46.21 4.27
N GLU A 451 -7.87 -47.37 4.89
CA GLU A 451 -9.20 -48.00 4.97
C GLU A 451 -10.22 -47.09 5.68
N SER A 452 -9.81 -46.45 6.79
CA SER A 452 -10.69 -45.48 7.47
C SER A 452 -10.97 -44.22 6.63
N ALA A 453 -10.01 -43.79 5.80
CA ALA A 453 -10.17 -42.66 4.90
C ALA A 453 -11.14 -42.97 3.74
N LEU A 454 -11.19 -44.23 3.27
CA LEU A 454 -12.11 -44.66 2.20
C LEU A 454 -13.59 -44.51 2.58
N LEU A 455 -13.90 -44.66 3.87
CA LEU A 455 -15.26 -44.57 4.43
C LEU A 455 -15.75 -43.13 4.65
N SER A 456 -14.90 -42.12 4.42
CA SER A 456 -15.22 -40.72 4.68
C SER A 456 -15.85 -40.03 3.45
N THR A 457 -15.45 -38.80 3.12
CA THR A 457 -16.02 -38.07 1.97
C THR A 457 -15.45 -38.54 0.63
N SER A 458 -16.18 -38.30 -0.46
CA SER A 458 -15.77 -38.68 -1.82
C SER A 458 -14.39 -38.14 -2.21
N ILE A 459 -14.05 -36.91 -1.80
CA ILE A 459 -12.74 -36.27 -2.07
C ILE A 459 -11.63 -37.01 -1.33
N VAL A 460 -11.85 -37.34 -0.05
CA VAL A 460 -10.86 -38.06 0.77
C VAL A 460 -10.71 -39.50 0.27
N SER A 461 -11.82 -40.17 -0.05
CA SER A 461 -11.82 -41.52 -0.60
C SER A 461 -11.02 -41.61 -1.90
N ASN A 462 -11.22 -40.67 -2.84
CA ASN A 462 -10.45 -40.62 -4.09
C ASN A 462 -8.94 -40.42 -3.85
N TYR A 463 -8.57 -39.54 -2.91
CA TYR A 463 -7.17 -39.36 -2.53
C TYR A 463 -6.58 -40.61 -1.86
N ALA A 464 -7.32 -41.23 -0.94
CA ALA A 464 -6.90 -42.44 -0.24
C ALA A 464 -6.67 -43.59 -1.23
N LYS A 465 -7.57 -43.81 -2.20
CA LYS A 465 -7.39 -44.82 -3.26
C LYS A 465 -6.09 -44.62 -4.04
N LEU A 466 -5.80 -43.39 -4.44
CA LEU A 466 -4.58 -43.07 -5.19
C LEU A 466 -3.33 -43.34 -4.35
N VAL A 467 -3.32 -42.90 -3.08
CA VAL A 467 -2.20 -43.16 -2.18
C VAL A 467 -2.05 -44.64 -1.86
N TYR A 468 -3.16 -45.38 -1.71
CA TYR A 468 -3.13 -46.83 -1.47
C TYR A 468 -2.47 -47.55 -2.66
N LEU A 469 -2.88 -47.26 -3.89
CA LEU A 469 -2.21 -47.81 -5.08
C LEU A 469 -0.74 -47.41 -5.15
N LYS A 470 -0.41 -46.16 -4.79
CA LYS A 470 0.98 -45.69 -4.78
C LYS A 470 1.82 -46.46 -3.75
N ASN A 471 1.31 -46.66 -2.54
CA ASN A 471 2.01 -47.43 -1.51
C ASN A 471 2.20 -48.89 -1.95
N ALA A 472 1.16 -49.51 -2.51
CA ALA A 472 1.23 -50.87 -3.05
C ALA A 472 2.24 -50.99 -4.21
N SER A 473 2.41 -49.96 -5.03
CA SER A 473 3.43 -49.95 -6.10
C SER A 473 4.87 -49.81 -5.59
N GLN A 474 5.06 -49.34 -4.36
CA GLN A 474 6.36 -49.16 -3.73
C GLN A 474 6.80 -50.38 -2.91
N SER A 475 5.93 -51.37 -2.70
CA SER A 475 6.29 -52.61 -2.02
C SER A 475 7.21 -53.47 -2.90
N VAL A 476 8.23 -54.07 -2.29
CA VAL A 476 9.26 -54.87 -2.97
C VAL A 476 8.86 -56.36 -3.06
N GLU A 477 7.57 -56.67 -2.88
CA GLU A 477 7.10 -58.05 -2.84
C GLU A 477 7.12 -58.70 -4.23
N ALA A 478 7.52 -59.97 -4.31
CA ALA A 478 7.55 -60.72 -5.56
C ALA A 478 6.15 -60.84 -6.21
N ASP A 479 5.08 -60.82 -5.40
CA ASP A 479 3.67 -60.88 -5.83
C ASP A 479 2.99 -59.50 -5.89
N ALA A 480 3.73 -58.40 -5.78
CA ALA A 480 3.18 -57.04 -5.70
C ALA A 480 2.19 -56.74 -6.82
N LEU A 481 2.45 -57.19 -8.06
CA LEU A 481 1.58 -56.97 -9.20
C LEU A 481 0.20 -57.65 -9.05
N VAL A 482 0.17 -58.88 -8.54
CA VAL A 482 -1.06 -59.63 -8.31
C VAL A 482 -1.88 -58.95 -7.22
N ASN A 483 -1.21 -58.47 -6.16
CA ASN A 483 -1.84 -57.74 -5.06
C ASN A 483 -2.38 -56.38 -5.52
N ILE A 484 -1.64 -55.65 -6.36
CA ILE A 484 -2.08 -54.37 -6.96
C ILE A 484 -3.34 -54.57 -7.81
N ARG A 485 -3.38 -55.63 -8.64
CA ARG A 485 -4.56 -55.96 -9.47
C ARG A 485 -5.79 -56.27 -8.61
N LYS A 486 -5.63 -57.09 -7.57
CA LYS A 486 -6.71 -57.38 -6.61
C LYS A 486 -7.19 -56.12 -5.90
N LEU A 487 -6.25 -55.28 -5.45
CA LEU A 487 -6.53 -54.03 -4.77
C LEU A 487 -7.28 -53.04 -5.67
N PHE A 488 -6.85 -52.87 -6.93
CA PHE A 488 -7.53 -52.02 -7.90
C PHE A 488 -8.97 -52.46 -8.12
N ASN A 489 -9.20 -53.76 -8.34
CA ASN A 489 -10.54 -54.30 -8.52
C ASN A 489 -11.44 -54.05 -7.30
N ARG A 490 -10.90 -54.13 -6.08
CA ARG A 490 -11.62 -53.82 -4.85
C ARG A 490 -11.93 -52.31 -4.72
N LEU A 491 -10.92 -51.45 -4.88
CA LEU A 491 -11.05 -50.01 -4.68
C LEU A 491 -11.98 -49.36 -5.71
N ARG A 492 -12.01 -49.89 -6.95
CA ARG A 492 -12.90 -49.44 -8.01
C ARG A 492 -14.39 -49.57 -7.65
N LEU A 493 -14.77 -50.59 -6.88
CA LEU A 493 -16.17 -50.82 -6.50
C LEU A 493 -16.72 -49.71 -5.60
N ILE A 494 -15.85 -48.94 -4.94
CA ILE A 494 -16.23 -47.86 -4.04
C ILE A 494 -16.41 -46.58 -4.87
N ALA A 495 -17.58 -46.33 -5.46
CA ALA A 495 -17.82 -45.10 -6.24
C ALA A 495 -17.95 -43.84 -5.33
N PRO A 496 -17.63 -42.62 -5.82
CA PRO A 496 -17.14 -42.25 -7.16
C PRO A 496 -15.61 -42.41 -7.29
N ASN A 497 -15.13 -42.66 -8.51
CA ASN A 497 -13.71 -42.78 -8.83
C ASN A 497 -13.22 -41.59 -9.67
N GLU A 498 -12.12 -40.95 -9.28
CA GLU A 498 -11.48 -39.91 -10.10
C GLU A 498 -10.70 -40.51 -11.27
N LEU A 499 -10.62 -39.77 -12.39
CA LEU A 499 -9.83 -40.20 -13.55
C LEU A 499 -8.34 -40.44 -13.23
N LYS A 500 -7.79 -39.65 -12.30
CA LYS A 500 -6.38 -39.78 -11.86
C LYS A 500 -6.08 -41.17 -11.29
N PHE A 501 -7.05 -41.79 -10.63
CA PHE A 501 -6.92 -43.14 -10.08
C PHE A 501 -6.72 -44.18 -11.20
N TYR A 502 -7.54 -44.13 -12.24
CA TYR A 502 -7.43 -45.01 -13.41
C TYR A 502 -6.11 -44.81 -14.16
N ARG A 503 -5.75 -43.56 -14.46
CA ARG A 503 -4.48 -43.23 -15.15
C ARG A 503 -3.27 -43.72 -14.37
N PHE A 504 -3.28 -43.59 -13.05
CA PHE A 504 -2.18 -44.06 -12.22
C PHE A 504 -2.03 -45.58 -12.29
N TYR A 505 -3.13 -46.33 -12.23
CA TYR A 505 -3.12 -47.79 -12.41
C TYR A 505 -2.63 -48.20 -13.81
N ILE A 506 -3.11 -47.53 -14.87
CA ILE A 506 -2.68 -47.78 -16.24
C ILE A 506 -1.16 -47.57 -16.38
N ASN A 507 -0.63 -46.51 -15.80
CA ASN A 507 0.81 -46.24 -15.81
C ASN A 507 1.62 -47.35 -15.11
N ILE A 508 1.12 -47.90 -14.00
CA ILE A 508 1.76 -49.02 -13.31
C ILE A 508 1.81 -50.27 -14.21
N GLU A 509 0.72 -50.59 -14.91
CA GLU A 509 0.67 -51.73 -15.83
C GLU A 509 1.54 -51.50 -17.08
N LEU A 510 1.61 -50.26 -17.60
CA LEU A 510 2.47 -49.90 -18.73
C LEU A 510 3.96 -49.94 -18.39
N SER A 511 4.33 -49.67 -17.14
CA SER A 511 5.73 -49.71 -16.69
C SER A 511 6.27 -51.12 -16.45
N GLN A 512 5.43 -52.16 -16.57
CA GLN A 512 5.87 -53.55 -16.41
C GLN A 512 6.69 -54.02 -17.62
N ASN A 513 7.66 -54.90 -17.37
CA ASN A 513 8.49 -55.51 -18.42
C ASN A 513 7.67 -56.38 -19.39
N LEU A 514 6.70 -57.13 -18.85
CA LEU A 514 5.69 -57.86 -19.62
C LEU A 514 4.36 -57.14 -19.43
N LYS A 515 3.92 -56.42 -20.46
CA LYS A 515 2.66 -55.69 -20.42
C LYS A 515 1.53 -56.70 -20.52
N SER A 516 0.41 -56.39 -19.87
CA SER A 516 -0.79 -57.20 -20.00
C SER A 516 -1.86 -56.39 -20.70
N SER A 517 -1.90 -56.46 -22.03
CA SER A 517 -2.92 -55.81 -22.86
C SER A 517 -4.35 -56.00 -22.35
N LYS A 518 -4.69 -57.19 -21.81
CA LYS A 518 -6.01 -57.47 -21.20
C LYS A 518 -6.37 -56.56 -20.00
N HIS A 519 -5.42 -56.34 -19.10
CA HIS A 519 -5.64 -55.55 -17.87
C HIS A 519 -5.58 -54.04 -18.15
N ILE A 520 -4.75 -53.63 -19.11
CA ILE A 520 -4.68 -52.24 -19.55
C ILE A 520 -5.98 -51.85 -20.26
N ARG A 521 -6.47 -52.68 -21.18
CA ARG A 521 -7.75 -52.48 -21.87
C ARG A 521 -8.92 -52.41 -20.89
N SER A 522 -9.00 -53.35 -19.95
CA SER A 522 -10.09 -53.33 -18.96
C SER A 522 -10.05 -52.07 -18.09
N ALA A 523 -8.87 -51.58 -17.71
CA ALA A 523 -8.73 -50.32 -16.98
C ALA A 523 -9.20 -49.09 -17.80
N TYR A 524 -8.86 -49.03 -19.11
CA TYR A 524 -9.38 -47.98 -20.00
C TYR A 524 -10.88 -48.08 -20.17
N GLU A 525 -11.44 -49.27 -20.41
CA GLU A 525 -12.88 -49.50 -20.54
C GLU A 525 -13.63 -49.06 -19.27
N PHE A 526 -13.09 -49.35 -18.08
CA PHE A 526 -13.67 -48.88 -16.82
C PHE A 526 -13.58 -47.36 -16.66
N ALA A 527 -12.47 -46.74 -17.06
CA ALA A 527 -12.35 -45.29 -17.05
C ALA A 527 -13.35 -44.63 -18.02
N LEU A 528 -13.62 -45.26 -19.17
CA LEU A 528 -14.59 -44.80 -20.17
C LEU A 528 -16.03 -44.93 -19.69
N LEU A 529 -16.36 -45.96 -18.92
CA LEU A 529 -17.69 -46.08 -18.29
C LEU A 529 -17.96 -44.94 -17.32
N ASP A 530 -16.98 -44.58 -16.48
CA ASP A 530 -17.15 -43.55 -15.46
C ASP A 530 -17.02 -42.11 -16.02
N HIS A 531 -16.07 -41.87 -16.92
CA HIS A 531 -15.67 -40.52 -17.38
C HIS A 531 -15.81 -40.29 -18.89
N GLY A 532 -16.19 -41.29 -19.68
CA GLY A 532 -16.19 -41.23 -21.14
C GLY A 532 -17.16 -40.24 -21.76
N LYS A 533 -18.18 -39.77 -21.01
CA LYS A 533 -19.11 -38.72 -21.44
C LYS A 533 -18.47 -37.32 -21.43
N ASP A 534 -17.59 -37.09 -20.46
CA ASP A 534 -17.14 -35.75 -20.06
C ASP A 534 -15.66 -35.49 -20.38
N CYS A 535 -14.87 -36.53 -20.69
CA CYS A 535 -13.44 -36.41 -20.93
C CYS A 535 -12.99 -37.04 -22.26
N LEU A 536 -12.73 -36.21 -23.28
CA LEU A 536 -12.20 -36.65 -24.58
C LEU A 536 -10.77 -37.22 -24.52
N LYS A 537 -9.97 -36.78 -23.54
CA LYS A 537 -8.54 -37.17 -23.45
C LYS A 537 -8.35 -38.66 -23.21
N ILE A 538 -9.26 -39.30 -22.48
CA ILE A 538 -9.20 -40.74 -22.20
C ILE A 538 -9.35 -41.56 -23.48
N TRP A 539 -10.27 -41.13 -24.36
CA TRP A 539 -10.48 -41.78 -25.64
C TRP A 539 -9.23 -41.69 -26.52
N LEU A 540 -8.57 -40.54 -26.55
CA LEU A 540 -7.32 -40.35 -27.30
C LEU A 540 -6.16 -41.15 -26.68
N GLU A 541 -6.02 -41.15 -25.35
CA GLU A 541 -5.01 -41.96 -24.63
C GLU A 541 -5.20 -43.47 -24.88
N TYR A 542 -6.45 -43.93 -24.95
CA TYR A 542 -6.74 -45.33 -25.25
C TYR A 542 -6.41 -45.68 -26.71
N MET A 543 -6.70 -44.78 -27.65
CA MET A 543 -6.31 -44.96 -29.05
C MET A 543 -4.80 -44.97 -29.24
N GLN A 544 -4.08 -44.06 -28.57
CA GLN A 544 -2.61 -44.04 -28.58
C GLN A 544 -2.03 -45.34 -28.05
N PHE A 545 -2.60 -45.89 -26.98
CA PHE A 545 -2.17 -47.20 -26.47
C PHE A 545 -2.31 -48.32 -27.52
N GLU A 546 -3.43 -48.36 -28.25
CA GLU A 546 -3.65 -49.38 -29.29
C GLU A 546 -2.82 -49.13 -30.57
N THR A 547 -2.34 -47.90 -30.83
CA THR A 547 -1.44 -47.59 -31.96
C THR A 547 0.04 -47.76 -31.63
N ASP A 548 0.48 -47.42 -30.41
CA ASP A 548 1.90 -47.25 -30.08
C ASP A 548 2.53 -48.50 -29.46
N CYS A 549 1.75 -49.49 -29.03
CA CYS A 549 2.26 -50.67 -28.32
C CYS A 549 2.50 -51.87 -29.24
N THR A 550 3.63 -52.56 -29.04
CA THR A 550 3.93 -53.90 -29.60
C THR A 550 2.90 -54.99 -29.23
N GLU A 551 2.01 -54.72 -28.28
CA GLU A 551 0.91 -55.58 -27.81
C GLU A 551 -0.49 -54.98 -28.06
N GLY A 552 -0.57 -53.81 -28.71
CA GLY A 552 -1.82 -53.15 -29.11
C GLY A 552 -2.43 -53.79 -30.37
N ASP A 553 -3.72 -53.56 -30.60
CA ASP A 553 -4.44 -53.97 -31.80
C ASP A 553 -5.03 -52.75 -32.52
N PRO A 554 -4.33 -52.24 -33.56
CA PRO A 554 -4.78 -51.06 -34.32
C PRO A 554 -6.17 -51.20 -34.94
N CYS A 555 -6.67 -52.42 -35.16
CA CYS A 555 -8.00 -52.65 -35.71
C CYS A 555 -9.10 -52.13 -34.77
N ARG A 556 -8.84 -52.13 -33.46
CA ARG A 556 -9.78 -51.66 -32.44
C ARG A 556 -9.93 -50.14 -32.42
N CYS A 557 -8.98 -49.37 -32.94
CA CYS A 557 -9.07 -47.91 -32.99
C CYS A 557 -10.35 -47.43 -33.69
N SER A 558 -10.77 -48.12 -34.76
CA SER A 558 -12.02 -47.83 -35.48
C SER A 558 -13.26 -48.01 -34.59
N THR A 559 -13.28 -49.07 -33.79
CA THR A 559 -14.37 -49.36 -32.86
C THR A 559 -14.40 -48.35 -31.71
N ILE A 560 -13.25 -48.01 -31.14
CA ILE A 560 -13.12 -47.01 -30.07
C ILE A 560 -13.56 -45.63 -30.58
N TYR A 561 -13.23 -45.28 -31.83
CA TYR A 561 -13.67 -44.03 -32.46
C TYR A 561 -15.19 -43.96 -32.59
N SER A 562 -15.81 -45.04 -33.07
CA SER A 562 -17.27 -45.12 -33.18
C SER A 562 -17.97 -45.04 -31.81
N GLN A 563 -17.36 -45.59 -30.76
CA GLN A 563 -17.88 -45.54 -29.39
C GLN A 563 -17.73 -44.14 -28.78
N ALA A 564 -16.60 -43.47 -29.04
CA ALA A 564 -16.35 -42.10 -28.58
C ALA A 564 -17.41 -41.14 -29.15
N LEU A 565 -17.70 -41.24 -30.46
CA LEU A 565 -18.71 -40.41 -31.11
C LEU A 565 -20.13 -40.60 -30.54
N LYS A 566 -20.45 -41.81 -30.06
CA LYS A 566 -21.75 -42.13 -29.47
C LYS A 566 -21.88 -41.69 -28.00
N ASN A 567 -20.78 -41.77 -27.25
CA ASN A 567 -20.80 -41.58 -25.79
C ASN A 567 -20.43 -40.16 -25.33
N LEU A 568 -19.67 -39.41 -26.12
CA LEU A 568 -19.26 -38.05 -25.78
C LEU A 568 -20.43 -37.07 -25.86
N ARG A 569 -20.40 -36.02 -25.02
CA ARG A 569 -21.34 -34.89 -25.15
C ARG A 569 -21.19 -34.21 -26.51
N PRO A 570 -22.28 -33.73 -27.13
CA PRO A 570 -22.26 -33.12 -28.47
C PRO A 570 -21.23 -32.00 -28.65
N ASP A 571 -21.01 -31.21 -27.60
CA ASP A 571 -20.06 -30.08 -27.60
C ASP A 571 -18.60 -30.53 -27.72
N LEU A 572 -18.28 -31.72 -27.19
CA LEU A 572 -16.93 -32.28 -27.19
C LEU A 572 -16.63 -33.15 -28.41
N VAL A 573 -17.65 -33.56 -29.16
CA VAL A 573 -17.50 -34.41 -30.36
C VAL A 573 -16.69 -33.70 -31.44
N LYS A 574 -16.97 -32.41 -31.69
CA LYS A 574 -16.23 -31.62 -32.70
C LYS A 574 -14.74 -31.51 -32.36
N GLN A 575 -14.43 -31.17 -31.11
CA GLN A 575 -13.06 -31.09 -30.60
C GLN A 575 -12.35 -32.45 -30.64
N PHE A 576 -13.07 -33.53 -30.34
CA PHE A 576 -12.53 -34.89 -30.42
C PHE A 576 -12.13 -35.26 -31.85
N VAL A 577 -12.96 -34.96 -32.86
CA VAL A 577 -12.65 -35.23 -34.27
C VAL A 577 -11.41 -34.44 -34.71
N GLU A 578 -11.31 -33.16 -34.37
CA GLU A 578 -10.12 -32.33 -34.65
C GLU A 578 -8.85 -32.93 -34.01
N CYS A 579 -8.90 -33.23 -32.70
CA CYS A 579 -7.76 -33.83 -32.00
C CYS A 579 -7.37 -35.21 -32.57
N TYR A 580 -8.34 -36.03 -32.96
CA TYR A 580 -8.08 -37.32 -33.60
C TYR A 580 -7.39 -37.16 -34.96
N THR A 581 -7.85 -36.23 -35.80
CA THR A 581 -7.20 -35.98 -37.10
C THR A 581 -5.74 -35.53 -36.95
N LEU A 582 -5.43 -34.72 -35.93
CA LEU A 582 -4.06 -34.34 -35.61
C LEU A 582 -3.21 -35.52 -35.12
N LEU A 583 -3.80 -36.42 -34.33
CA LEU A 583 -3.14 -37.60 -33.80
C LEU A 583 -2.78 -38.58 -34.92
N VAL A 584 -3.71 -38.81 -35.86
CA VAL A 584 -3.47 -39.61 -37.06
C VAL A 584 -2.45 -38.95 -38.00
N ALA A 585 -2.51 -37.62 -38.18
CA ALA A 585 -1.56 -36.89 -39.00
C ALA A 585 -0.13 -36.94 -38.44
N ASN A 586 0.04 -36.86 -37.11
CA ASN A 586 1.34 -36.98 -36.45
C ASN A 586 1.87 -38.43 -36.47
N GLY A 587 1.01 -39.44 -36.30
CA GLY A 587 1.40 -40.85 -36.43
C GLY A 587 1.85 -41.23 -37.84
N ALA A 588 1.29 -40.60 -38.88
CA ALA A 588 1.72 -40.80 -40.27
C ALA A 588 3.10 -40.17 -40.59
N SER A 589 3.62 -39.29 -39.73
CA SER A 589 4.92 -38.62 -39.91
C SER A 589 6.11 -39.35 -39.28
N LEU A 590 5.87 -40.49 -38.62
CA LEU A 590 6.88 -41.30 -37.92
C LEU A 590 7.09 -42.70 -38.55
N ASN A 591 6.52 -42.96 -39.72
CA ASN A 591 6.79 -44.18 -40.50
C ASN A 591 7.88 -43.96 -41.55
#